data_AF-B0WF67-F1
#
_entry.id   AF-B0WF67-F1
#
_cell.length_a   1.000
_cell.length_b   1.000
_cell.length_c   1.000
_cell.angle_alpha   90.00
_cell.angle_beta   90.00
_cell.angle_gamma   90.00
#
_symmetry.space_group_name_H-M   'P 1'
#
loop_
_entity.id
_entity.type
_entity.pdbx_description
1 polymer ?
#
loop_
_entity_poly.entity_id
_entity_poly.type
_entity_poly.pdbx_seq_one_letter_code
_entity_poly.pdbx_strand_id
1 'polypeptide(L)'
;MTAVDERTIYAKLEAMKDIRSKTLQLEKVKLKIVREVENGDAEEKCLAEYRRELEMLMQEKMSHVEELRQIHADINAMETVIKQAEENRIRSINMANRFHEEYVPLKTEVDTMRRDYLGMERLPELHEEDGSIISPEYRFQNYYTANKSLATTAASFARPPLSAHHPLPPDGPVTNLPPTAPPGFLPPPPVAMRINKPPEIPTNRLQPAPSSIGIGHPTFRSDFNVNLRQQPPPMKSCLSCHQQIHRNAPICPLCKAKSRSRNPKKPKKKEH
;
A
#
# COMPACT_ATOMS: atom_id res chain seq x y z
N MET A 1 80.41 -46.63 -27.76
CA MET A 1 79.20 -46.64 -26.91
C MET A 1 78.67 -48.06 -26.89
N THR A 2 78.25 -48.57 -25.73
CA THR A 2 77.74 -49.94 -25.64
C THR A 2 76.24 -49.97 -25.93
N ALA A 3 75.70 -51.09 -26.42
CA ALA A 3 74.25 -51.23 -26.70
C ALA A 3 73.36 -51.00 -25.45
N VAL A 4 73.95 -51.12 -24.25
CA VAL A 4 73.30 -50.84 -22.96
C VAL A 4 73.17 -49.33 -22.72
N ASP A 5 74.17 -48.53 -23.13
CA ASP A 5 74.12 -47.06 -23.05
C ASP A 5 73.02 -46.51 -23.96
N GLU A 6 72.89 -47.04 -25.17
CA GLU A 6 71.86 -46.62 -26.13
C GLU A 6 70.45 -46.92 -25.60
N ARG A 7 70.22 -48.12 -25.07
CA ARG A 7 68.92 -48.48 -24.46
C ARG A 7 68.57 -47.58 -23.28
N THR A 8 69.56 -47.18 -22.48
CA THR A 8 69.40 -46.25 -21.36
C THR A 8 69.05 -44.84 -21.84
N ILE A 9 69.68 -44.38 -22.92
CA ILE A 9 69.38 -43.09 -23.54
C ILE A 9 67.95 -43.07 -24.08
N TYR A 10 67.51 -44.13 -24.78
CA TYR A 10 66.13 -44.23 -25.27
C TYR A 10 65.10 -44.25 -24.14
N ALA A 11 65.36 -44.97 -23.03
CA ALA A 11 64.47 -44.97 -21.86
C ALA A 11 64.35 -43.58 -21.22
N LYS A 12 65.45 -42.82 -21.14
CA LYS A 12 65.44 -41.43 -20.65
C LYS A 12 64.64 -40.51 -21.58
N LEU A 13 64.76 -40.67 -22.90
CA LEU A 13 64.00 -39.89 -23.88
C LEU A 13 62.49 -40.15 -23.77
N GLU A 14 62.08 -41.41 -23.64
CA GLU A 14 60.65 -41.75 -23.46
C GLU A 14 60.12 -41.21 -22.12
N ALA A 15 60.90 -41.31 -21.04
CA ALA A 15 60.54 -40.71 -19.76
C ALA A 15 60.38 -39.19 -19.85
N MET A 16 61.24 -38.47 -20.58
CA MET A 16 61.10 -37.03 -20.78
C MET A 16 59.86 -36.66 -21.59
N LYS A 17 59.51 -37.44 -22.61
CA LYS A 17 58.28 -37.26 -23.40
C LYS A 17 57.04 -37.46 -22.53
N ASP A 18 57.04 -38.50 -21.69
CA ASP A 18 55.96 -38.77 -20.74
C ASP A 18 55.82 -37.67 -19.69
N ILE A 19 56.95 -37.21 -19.13
CA ILE A 19 56.99 -36.07 -18.20
C ILE A 19 56.36 -34.85 -18.86
N ARG A 20 56.78 -34.50 -20.08
CA ARG A 20 56.23 -33.34 -20.80
C ARG A 20 54.72 -33.46 -21.01
N SER A 21 54.23 -34.63 -21.43
CA SER A 21 52.79 -34.87 -21.61
C SER A 21 52.02 -34.72 -20.30
N LYS A 22 52.53 -35.32 -19.21
CA LYS A 22 51.92 -35.23 -17.88
C LYS A 22 51.96 -33.81 -17.32
N THR A 23 53.04 -33.06 -17.52
CA THR A 23 53.14 -31.65 -17.11
C THR A 23 52.09 -30.79 -17.82
N LEU A 24 51.86 -31.00 -19.13
CA LEU A 24 50.80 -30.28 -19.84
C LEU A 24 49.39 -30.63 -19.34
N GLN A 25 49.15 -31.90 -19.00
CA GLN A 25 47.89 -32.32 -18.38
C GLN A 25 47.70 -31.72 -16.99
N LEU A 26 48.76 -31.70 -16.19
CA LEU A 26 48.78 -31.10 -14.86
C LEU A 26 48.42 -29.61 -14.91
N GLU A 27 49.03 -28.85 -15.82
CA GLU A 27 48.71 -27.42 -16.00
C GLU A 27 47.25 -27.20 -16.44
N LYS A 28 46.71 -28.07 -17.31
CA LYS A 28 45.28 -28.00 -17.68
C LYS A 28 44.36 -28.25 -16.48
N VAL A 29 44.68 -29.22 -15.63
CA VAL A 29 43.89 -29.51 -14.42
C VAL A 29 44.02 -28.38 -13.41
N LYS A 30 45.23 -27.84 -13.20
CA LYS A 30 45.47 -26.69 -12.33
C LYS A 30 44.63 -25.48 -12.73
N LEU A 31 44.59 -25.13 -14.02
CA LEU A 31 43.75 -24.04 -14.53
C LEU A 31 42.25 -24.27 -14.30
N LYS A 32 41.78 -25.52 -14.42
CA LYS A 32 40.38 -25.85 -14.10
C LYS A 32 40.10 -25.65 -12.62
N ILE A 33 40.97 -26.15 -11.73
CA ILE A 33 40.82 -25.98 -10.29
C ILE A 33 40.75 -24.50 -9.92
N VAL A 34 41.67 -23.68 -10.43
CA VAL A 34 41.68 -22.24 -10.15
C VAL A 34 40.36 -21.59 -10.56
N ARG A 35 39.85 -21.90 -11.76
CA ARG A 35 38.57 -21.34 -12.23
C ARG A 35 37.38 -21.78 -11.36
N GLU A 36 37.32 -23.05 -10.99
CA GLU A 36 36.22 -23.53 -10.14
C GLU A 36 36.26 -22.88 -8.75
N VAL A 37 37.45 -22.62 -8.19
CA VAL A 37 37.60 -21.87 -6.94
C VAL A 37 37.12 -20.42 -7.12
N GLU A 38 37.56 -19.73 -8.16
CA GLU A 38 37.12 -18.36 -8.45
C GLU A 38 35.60 -18.26 -8.67
N ASN A 39 35.00 -19.25 -9.34
CA ASN A 39 33.56 -19.34 -9.52
C ASN A 39 32.85 -19.56 -8.18
N GLY A 40 33.36 -20.44 -7.33
CA GLY A 40 32.82 -20.67 -5.98
C GLY A 40 32.84 -19.41 -5.12
N ASP A 41 33.95 -18.67 -5.13
CA ASP A 41 34.08 -17.40 -4.40
C ASP A 41 33.09 -16.33 -4.90
N ALA A 42 32.83 -16.32 -6.22
CA ALA A 42 31.84 -15.41 -6.81
C ALA A 42 30.41 -15.81 -6.42
N GLU A 43 30.08 -17.10 -6.45
CA GLU A 43 28.78 -17.61 -6.01
C GLU A 43 28.54 -17.34 -4.51
N GLU A 44 29.57 -17.47 -3.66
CA GLU A 44 29.45 -17.18 -2.23
C GLU A 44 29.10 -15.70 -1.98
N LYS A 45 29.70 -14.77 -2.73
CA LYS A 45 29.36 -13.34 -2.66
C LYS A 45 27.91 -13.10 -3.08
N CYS A 46 27.47 -13.67 -4.20
CA CYS A 46 26.08 -13.58 -4.64
C CYS A 46 25.10 -14.14 -3.60
N LEU A 47 25.43 -15.28 -2.97
CA LEU A 47 24.61 -15.86 -1.91
C LEU A 47 24.54 -14.95 -0.67
N ALA A 48 25.63 -14.28 -0.31
CA ALA A 48 25.62 -13.31 0.78
C ALA A 48 24.70 -12.11 0.47
N GLU A 49 24.72 -11.60 -0.76
CA GLU A 49 23.83 -10.53 -1.22
C GLU A 49 22.36 -10.94 -1.17
N TYR A 50 22.01 -12.14 -1.63
CA TYR A 50 20.63 -12.64 -1.56
C TYR A 50 20.13 -12.83 -0.13
N ARG A 51 20.99 -13.29 0.78
CA ARG A 51 20.65 -13.40 2.21
C ARG A 51 20.39 -12.04 2.84
N ARG A 52 21.22 -11.05 2.51
CA ARG A 52 21.04 -9.66 2.96
C ARG A 52 19.73 -9.07 2.41
N GLU A 53 19.43 -9.28 1.14
CA GLU A 53 18.17 -8.81 0.53
C GLU A 53 16.96 -9.43 1.23
N LEU A 54 17.00 -10.73 1.52
CA LEU A 54 15.94 -11.41 2.28
C LEU A 54 15.73 -10.79 3.66
N GLU A 55 16.81 -10.44 4.37
CA GLU A 55 16.73 -9.80 5.68
C GLU A 55 16.09 -8.40 5.59
N MET A 56 16.47 -7.60 4.59
CA MET A 56 15.86 -6.28 4.35
C MET A 56 14.37 -6.40 4.03
N LEU A 57 13.97 -7.35 3.18
CA LEU A 57 12.56 -7.59 2.87
C LEU A 57 11.75 -8.05 4.11
N MET A 58 12.35 -8.86 4.98
CA MET A 58 11.72 -9.24 6.24
C MET A 58 11.56 -8.05 7.19
N GLN A 59 12.55 -7.16 7.23
CA GLN A 59 12.48 -5.91 8.00
C GLN A 59 11.38 -4.98 7.48
N GLU A 60 11.30 -4.77 6.16
CA GLU A 60 10.23 -3.98 5.53
C GLU A 60 8.85 -4.56 5.84
N LYS A 61 8.69 -5.88 5.75
CA LYS A 61 7.45 -6.57 6.14
C LYS A 61 7.07 -6.26 7.60
N MET A 62 8.02 -6.27 8.53
CA MET A 62 7.76 -5.93 9.93
C MET A 62 7.39 -4.46 10.11
N SER A 63 8.03 -3.55 9.36
CA SER A 63 7.66 -2.13 9.34
C SER A 63 6.19 -1.94 8.92
N HIS A 64 5.76 -2.58 7.83
CA HIS A 64 4.36 -2.49 7.38
C HIS A 64 3.37 -3.10 8.37
N VAL A 65 3.74 -4.14 9.12
CA VAL A 65 2.89 -4.68 10.18
C VAL A 65 2.67 -3.64 11.29
N GLU A 66 3.70 -2.88 11.65
CA GLU A 66 3.57 -1.82 12.66
C GLU A 66 2.75 -0.63 12.14
N GLU A 67 2.92 -0.25 10.88
CA GLU A 67 2.06 0.76 10.23
C GLU A 67 0.59 0.34 10.26
N LEU A 68 0.29 -0.93 9.94
CA LEU A 68 -1.05 -1.46 10.06
C LEU A 68 -1.55 -1.40 11.50
N ARG A 69 -0.73 -1.76 12.49
CA ARG A 69 -1.10 -1.70 13.91
C ARG A 69 -1.46 -0.27 14.34
N GLN A 70 -0.70 0.73 13.87
CA GLN A 70 -0.97 2.14 14.14
C GLN A 70 -2.30 2.58 13.52
N ILE A 71 -2.55 2.23 12.25
CA ILE A 71 -3.83 2.53 11.58
C ILE A 71 -5.01 1.94 12.37
N HIS A 72 -4.90 0.71 12.87
CA HIS A 72 -5.96 0.12 13.70
C HIS A 72 -6.16 0.89 15.01
N ALA A 73 -5.08 1.35 15.66
CA ALA A 73 -5.18 2.17 16.86
C ALA A 73 -5.87 3.51 16.58
N ASP A 74 -5.52 4.16 15.47
CA ASP A 74 -6.12 5.44 15.06
C ASP A 74 -7.60 5.29 14.70
N ILE A 75 -7.98 4.19 14.03
CA ILE A 75 -9.39 3.86 13.77
C ILE A 75 -10.17 3.75 15.09
N ASN A 76 -9.67 2.97 16.06
CA ASN A 76 -10.32 2.79 17.36
C ASN A 76 -10.44 4.12 18.13
N ALA A 77 -9.42 4.98 18.04
CA ALA A 77 -9.46 6.32 18.64
C ALA A 77 -10.56 7.19 18.01
N MET A 78 -10.65 7.19 16.67
CA MET A 78 -11.69 7.93 15.95
C MET A 78 -13.11 7.40 16.23
N GLU A 79 -13.29 6.08 16.32
CA GLU A 79 -14.57 5.48 16.72
C GLU A 79 -15.01 5.94 18.11
N THR A 80 -14.06 6.03 19.05
CA THR A 80 -14.32 6.53 20.40
C THR A 80 -14.74 8.01 20.38
N VAL A 81 -14.07 8.85 19.58
CA VAL A 81 -14.42 10.27 19.43
C VAL A 81 -15.81 10.44 18.83
N ILE A 82 -16.16 9.67 17.79
CA ILE A 82 -17.49 9.70 17.18
C ILE A 82 -18.55 9.33 18.20
N LYS A 83 -18.37 8.20 18.91
CA LYS A 83 -19.30 7.75 19.95
C LYS A 83 -19.50 8.81 21.03
N GLN A 84 -18.42 9.42 21.52
CA GLN A 84 -18.50 10.48 22.52
C GLN A 84 -19.26 11.73 22.00
N ALA A 85 -19.05 12.10 20.73
CA ALA A 85 -19.73 13.22 20.11
C ALA A 85 -21.24 12.95 19.94
N GLU A 86 -21.62 11.73 19.57
CA GLU A 86 -23.02 11.29 19.49
C GLU A 86 -23.70 11.33 20.86
N GLU A 87 -23.04 10.81 21.90
CA GLU A 87 -23.53 10.87 23.27
C GLU A 87 -23.71 12.31 23.75
N ASN A 88 -22.76 13.20 23.44
CA ASN A 88 -22.85 14.63 23.77
C ASN A 88 -24.04 15.30 23.08
N ARG A 89 -24.24 14.99 21.78
CA ARG A 89 -25.36 15.51 21.01
C ARG A 89 -26.69 15.04 21.58
N ILE A 90 -26.83 13.76 21.91
CA ILE A 90 -28.04 13.20 22.53
C ILE A 90 -28.32 13.89 23.87
N ARG A 91 -27.30 14.08 24.71
CA ARG A 91 -27.44 14.81 25.98
C ARG A 91 -27.93 16.24 25.76
N SER A 92 -27.37 16.97 24.79
CA SER A 92 -27.79 18.33 24.47
C SER A 92 -29.24 18.40 24.00
N ILE A 93 -29.68 17.46 23.15
CA ILE A 93 -31.07 17.39 22.67
C ILE A 93 -32.02 17.11 23.83
N ASN A 94 -31.67 16.17 24.71
CA ASN A 94 -32.49 15.85 25.88
C ASN A 94 -32.64 17.05 26.82
N MET A 95 -31.57 17.84 27.02
CA MET A 95 -31.65 19.09 27.80
C MET A 95 -32.55 20.13 27.12
N ALA A 96 -32.41 20.32 25.81
CA ALA A 96 -33.25 21.25 25.06
C ALA A 96 -34.74 20.84 25.06
N ASN A 97 -35.05 19.55 25.15
CA ASN A 97 -36.41 19.07 25.29
C ASN A 97 -36.98 19.37 26.68
N ARG A 98 -36.21 19.16 27.76
CA ARG A 98 -36.64 19.52 29.13
C ARG A 98 -36.94 21.01 29.27
N PHE A 99 -36.08 21.88 28.74
CA PHE A 99 -36.34 23.32 28.76
C PHE A 99 -37.57 23.70 27.93
N HIS A 100 -37.83 23.00 26.82
CA HIS A 100 -39.03 23.23 26.03
C HIS A 100 -40.30 22.80 26.79
N GLU A 101 -40.25 21.68 27.52
CA GLU A 101 -41.34 21.23 28.40
C GLU A 101 -41.65 22.26 29.50
N GLU A 102 -40.63 22.94 30.04
CA GLU A 102 -40.79 24.03 31.02
C GLU A 102 -41.29 25.36 30.38
N TYR A 103 -40.84 25.66 29.16
CA TYR A 103 -41.20 26.90 28.45
C TYR A 103 -42.69 26.97 28.07
N VAL A 104 -43.25 25.88 27.54
CA VAL A 104 -44.64 25.86 27.01
C VAL A 104 -45.69 26.34 28.03
N PRO A 105 -45.77 25.81 29.28
CA PRO A 105 -46.76 26.26 30.24
C PRO A 105 -46.51 27.72 30.67
N LEU A 106 -45.26 28.12 30.86
CA LEU A 106 -44.91 29.48 31.26
C LEU A 106 -45.31 30.50 30.19
N LYS A 107 -45.03 30.20 28.92
CA LYS A 107 -45.49 31.05 27.81
C LYS A 107 -47.00 31.14 27.76
N THR A 108 -47.69 30.01 27.92
CA THR A 108 -49.16 29.98 27.92
C THR A 108 -49.72 30.89 29.01
N GLU A 109 -49.18 30.83 30.22
CA GLU A 109 -49.57 31.69 31.34
C GLU A 109 -49.31 33.17 31.05
N VAL A 110 -48.14 33.51 30.51
CA VAL A 110 -47.80 34.90 30.12
C VAL A 110 -48.74 35.42 29.03
N ASP A 111 -49.04 34.62 28.01
CA ASP A 111 -49.93 35.02 26.92
C ASP A 111 -51.37 35.20 27.40
N THR A 112 -51.85 34.34 28.31
CA THR A 112 -53.14 34.54 28.99
C THR A 112 -53.15 35.85 29.77
N MET A 113 -52.12 36.13 30.56
CA MET A 113 -52.04 37.38 31.33
C MET A 113 -52.03 38.63 30.44
N ARG A 114 -51.27 38.60 29.34
CA ARG A 114 -51.20 39.71 28.38
C ARG A 114 -52.56 39.99 27.73
N ARG A 115 -53.29 38.94 27.37
CA ARG A 115 -54.57 39.07 26.67
C ARG A 115 -55.68 39.49 27.61
N ASP A 116 -55.80 38.82 28.76
CA ASP A 116 -56.97 38.93 29.63
C ASP A 116 -56.92 40.18 30.52
N TYR A 117 -55.73 40.56 31.01
CA TYR A 117 -55.59 41.71 31.92
C TYR A 117 -55.15 43.00 31.22
N LEU A 118 -54.46 42.91 30.08
CA LEU A 118 -53.86 44.05 29.41
C LEU A 118 -54.38 44.29 27.99
N GLY A 119 -55.23 43.40 27.45
CA GLY A 119 -55.77 43.51 26.10
C GLY A 119 -54.70 43.47 25.00
N MET A 120 -53.49 42.99 25.32
CA MET A 120 -52.36 42.93 24.39
C MET A 120 -52.35 41.61 23.61
N GLU A 121 -51.72 41.64 22.43
CA GLU A 121 -51.50 40.44 21.63
C GLU A 121 -50.48 39.49 22.29
N ARG A 122 -50.61 38.19 21.96
CA ARG A 122 -49.68 37.14 22.41
C ARG A 122 -48.25 37.46 22.01
N LEU A 123 -47.30 36.92 22.75
CA LEU A 123 -45.92 36.92 22.31
C LEU A 123 -45.75 35.98 21.09
N PRO A 124 -44.81 36.29 20.18
CA PRO A 124 -44.41 35.37 19.13
C PRO A 124 -43.93 34.02 19.69
N GLU A 125 -43.99 32.97 18.88
CA GLU A 125 -43.41 31.66 19.22
C GLU A 125 -41.89 31.65 19.01
N LEU A 126 -41.18 30.78 19.72
CA LEU A 126 -39.72 30.64 19.59
C LEU A 126 -39.25 30.42 18.14
N HIS A 127 -40.03 29.67 17.34
CA HIS A 127 -39.71 29.44 15.93
C HIS A 127 -40.04 30.63 15.02
N GLU A 128 -40.84 31.59 15.49
CA GLU A 128 -41.20 32.84 14.80
C GLU A 128 -40.13 33.91 15.03
N GLU A 129 -39.45 33.91 16.19
CA GLU A 129 -38.40 34.91 16.53
C GLU A 129 -37.00 34.51 16.03
N ASP A 130 -36.57 33.26 16.22
CA ASP A 130 -35.20 32.81 15.93
C ASP A 130 -35.07 32.05 14.59
N GLY A 131 -36.15 31.94 13.81
CA GLY A 131 -36.19 31.21 12.55
C GLY A 131 -36.11 29.68 12.70
N SER A 132 -35.93 28.97 11.57
CA SER A 132 -36.14 27.51 11.42
C SER A 132 -35.25 26.59 12.29
N ILE A 133 -34.30 27.12 13.06
CA ILE A 133 -33.36 26.35 13.90
C ILE A 133 -34.08 25.68 15.07
N ILE A 134 -35.19 26.26 15.53
CA ILE A 134 -35.96 25.79 16.69
C ILE A 134 -37.16 24.92 16.30
N SER A 135 -37.50 24.84 15.00
CA SER A 135 -38.66 24.06 14.55
C SER A 135 -38.54 22.59 14.99
N PRO A 136 -39.57 22.03 15.65
CA PRO A 136 -39.63 20.61 16.02
C PRO A 136 -39.28 19.71 14.82
N GLU A 137 -39.81 20.05 13.64
CA GLU A 137 -39.58 19.35 12.38
C GLU A 137 -38.08 19.29 12.02
N TYR A 138 -37.32 20.37 12.24
CA TYR A 138 -35.89 20.45 11.95
C TYR A 138 -35.03 19.67 12.95
N ARG A 139 -35.43 19.61 14.24
CA ARG A 139 -34.79 18.74 15.25
C ARG A 139 -34.96 17.26 14.94
N PHE A 140 -36.16 16.82 14.54
CA PHE A 140 -36.45 15.41 14.23
C PHE A 140 -35.87 14.98 12.86
N GLN A 141 -35.88 15.84 11.84
CA GLN A 141 -35.30 15.58 10.52
C GLN A 141 -33.77 15.36 10.60
N ASN A 142 -33.05 16.15 11.41
CA ASN A 142 -31.61 15.99 11.61
C ASN A 142 -31.22 14.76 12.44
N TYR A 143 -32.12 14.23 13.26
CA TYR A 143 -31.89 12.96 13.98
C TYR A 143 -31.96 11.78 12.99
N TYR A 144 -32.96 11.78 12.10
CA TYR A 144 -33.12 10.73 11.08
C TYR A 144 -32.09 10.79 9.94
N THR A 145 -31.69 11.99 9.51
CA THR A 145 -30.74 12.16 8.40
C THR A 145 -29.30 11.81 8.80
N ALA A 146 -28.91 12.12 10.05
CA ALA A 146 -27.57 11.82 10.57
C ALA A 146 -27.34 10.31 10.79
N ASN A 147 -28.35 9.57 11.25
CA ASN A 147 -28.24 8.12 11.43
C ASN A 147 -28.23 7.36 10.08
N LYS A 148 -28.83 7.94 9.04
CA LYS A 148 -28.81 7.38 7.67
C LYS A 148 -27.45 7.57 6.99
N SER A 149 -26.75 8.68 7.25
CA SER A 149 -25.40 8.91 6.71
C SER A 149 -24.36 7.94 7.28
N LEU A 150 -24.46 7.56 8.56
CA LEU A 150 -23.50 6.65 9.20
C LEU A 150 -23.65 5.19 8.71
N ALA A 151 -24.89 4.76 8.43
CA ALA A 151 -25.15 3.46 7.82
C ALA A 151 -24.69 3.36 6.35
N THR A 152 -24.58 4.50 5.65
CA THR A 152 -24.18 4.53 4.23
C THR A 152 -22.65 4.59 4.07
N THR A 153 -21.92 5.20 5.01
CA THR A 153 -20.45 5.27 4.98
C THR A 153 -19.75 3.94 5.32
N ALA A 154 -20.41 3.05 6.07
CA ALA A 154 -19.92 1.67 6.26
C ALA A 154 -20.04 0.82 4.98
N ALA A 155 -20.84 1.24 4.00
CA ALA A 155 -21.11 0.50 2.77
C ALA A 155 -20.44 1.10 1.51
N SER A 156 -19.61 2.14 1.62
CA SER A 156 -19.09 2.84 0.43
C SER A 156 -17.60 3.17 0.49
N PHE A 157 -16.78 2.13 0.40
CA PHE A 157 -15.49 2.19 -0.31
C PHE A 157 -15.70 2.17 -1.84
N ALA A 158 -16.70 2.90 -2.34
CA ALA A 158 -16.98 3.05 -3.76
C ALA A 158 -16.58 4.46 -4.21
N ARG A 159 -15.45 4.51 -4.89
CA ARG A 159 -14.85 5.64 -5.62
C ARG A 159 -15.91 6.45 -6.40
N PRO A 160 -15.91 7.81 -6.34
CA PRO A 160 -16.92 8.60 -7.04
C PRO A 160 -16.71 8.58 -8.56
N PRO A 161 -17.77 8.56 -9.39
CA PRO A 161 -17.67 8.76 -10.82
C PRO A 161 -17.63 10.27 -11.12
N LEU A 162 -16.51 10.73 -11.69
CA LEU A 162 -16.41 12.06 -12.27
C LEU A 162 -17.15 12.06 -13.62
N SER A 163 -18.23 12.84 -13.71
CA SER A 163 -18.82 13.26 -14.99
C SER A 163 -18.62 14.75 -15.19
N ALA A 164 -18.23 15.07 -16.41
CA ALA A 164 -17.70 16.33 -16.91
C ALA A 164 -18.72 17.47 -16.95
N HIS A 165 -18.25 18.71 -16.79
CA HIS A 165 -18.14 19.72 -17.86
C HIS A 165 -17.99 21.12 -17.25
N HIS A 166 -16.86 21.80 -17.46
CA HIS A 166 -16.88 23.23 -17.80
C HIS A 166 -15.60 23.71 -18.50
N PRO A 167 -15.70 24.70 -19.42
CA PRO A 167 -14.60 25.16 -20.27
C PRO A 167 -13.79 26.30 -19.64
N LEU A 168 -12.52 26.40 -20.06
CA LEU A 168 -11.58 27.51 -19.78
C LEU A 168 -12.07 28.84 -20.36
N PRO A 169 -11.64 29.99 -19.78
CA PRO A 169 -10.71 30.88 -20.50
C PRO A 169 -9.70 31.60 -19.52
N PRO A 170 -8.95 32.67 -19.89
CA PRO A 170 -7.48 32.65 -19.98
C PRO A 170 -6.74 33.62 -19.01
N ASP A 171 -5.42 33.67 -19.16
CA ASP A 171 -4.36 34.31 -18.36
C ASP A 171 -4.54 35.75 -17.85
N GLY A 172 -3.94 36.02 -16.67
CA GLY A 172 -3.59 37.37 -16.18
C GLY A 172 -3.01 37.35 -14.74
N PRO A 173 -1.84 37.97 -14.46
CA PRO A 173 -1.13 37.81 -13.18
C PRO A 173 -1.35 39.00 -12.21
N VAL A 174 -1.43 38.77 -10.89
CA VAL A 174 -1.15 39.80 -9.86
C VAL A 174 -0.93 39.22 -8.43
N THR A 175 0.27 39.47 -7.91
CA THR A 175 0.67 39.96 -6.55
C THR A 175 0.11 39.39 -5.22
N ASN A 176 1.04 38.85 -4.43
CA ASN A 176 1.45 39.16 -3.04
C ASN A 176 0.47 39.18 -1.82
N LEU A 177 0.99 38.51 -0.76
CA LEU A 177 0.94 38.74 0.71
C LEU A 177 0.08 37.79 1.60
N PRO A 178 0.51 37.57 2.88
CA PRO A 178 0.34 36.33 3.67
C PRO A 178 -0.70 36.46 4.80
N PRO A 179 -0.85 35.44 5.68
CA PRO A 179 -0.59 35.75 7.10
C PRO A 179 -0.12 34.57 8.01
N THR A 180 0.78 34.94 8.94
CA THR A 180 0.84 34.64 10.40
C THR A 180 0.68 33.21 10.97
N ALA A 181 1.70 32.80 11.76
CA ALA A 181 1.65 31.72 12.74
C ALA A 181 1.22 32.22 14.15
N PRO A 182 0.77 31.32 15.04
CA PRO A 182 1.13 31.40 16.46
C PRO A 182 1.57 30.04 17.06
N PRO A 183 2.07 30.01 18.33
CA PRO A 183 3.20 29.16 18.71
C PRO A 183 2.86 27.95 19.61
N GLY A 184 3.82 27.01 19.68
CA GLY A 184 4.19 26.34 20.92
C GLY A 184 3.47 25.03 21.25
N PHE A 185 4.14 23.90 21.01
CA PHE A 185 4.03 22.71 21.85
C PHE A 185 5.37 21.96 21.79
N LEU A 186 6.06 21.87 22.93
CA LEU A 186 7.26 21.04 23.09
C LEU A 186 6.85 19.57 23.25
N PRO A 187 7.59 18.59 22.70
CA PRO A 187 7.33 17.18 22.95
C PRO A 187 7.95 16.72 24.28
N PRO A 188 7.37 15.69 24.96
CA PRO A 188 7.96 15.10 26.17
C PRO A 188 9.12 14.14 25.85
N PRO A 189 10.00 13.81 26.82
CA PRO A 189 11.18 13.00 26.59
C PRO A 189 10.86 11.49 26.49
N PRO A 190 11.72 10.67 25.86
CA PRO A 190 11.49 9.24 25.74
C PRO A 190 11.84 8.52 27.06
N VAL A 191 10.94 7.61 27.47
CA VAL A 191 11.19 6.67 28.57
C VAL A 191 11.91 5.44 28.01
N ALA A 192 13.08 5.13 28.56
CA ALA A 192 13.87 3.95 28.21
C ALA A 192 13.15 2.67 28.68
N MET A 193 12.79 1.79 27.75
CA MET A 193 12.30 0.45 28.06
C MET A 193 13.45 -0.56 28.05
N ARG A 194 13.53 -1.32 29.14
CA ARG A 194 14.51 -2.36 29.42
C ARG A 194 14.33 -3.58 28.52
N ILE A 195 15.47 -4.12 28.11
CA ILE A 195 15.67 -5.44 27.51
C ILE A 195 15.20 -6.55 28.46
N ASN A 196 14.44 -7.52 27.95
CA ASN A 196 14.50 -8.92 28.41
C ASN A 196 13.93 -9.92 27.38
N LYS A 197 14.85 -10.76 26.88
CA LYS A 197 14.81 -12.19 26.45
C LYS A 197 13.70 -12.72 25.48
N PRO A 198 14.07 -13.46 24.41
CA PRO A 198 13.13 -14.07 23.46
C PRO A 198 12.61 -15.44 23.93
N PRO A 199 11.40 -15.87 23.53
CA PRO A 199 10.96 -17.26 23.63
C PRO A 199 11.18 -18.05 22.33
N GLU A 200 11.27 -19.36 22.53
CA GLU A 200 11.77 -20.40 21.63
C GLU A 200 10.84 -20.80 20.48
N ILE A 201 11.44 -21.38 19.44
CA ILE A 201 10.85 -21.90 18.21
C ILE A 201 10.29 -23.32 18.44
N PRO A 202 9.10 -23.67 17.90
CA PRO A 202 8.80 -25.06 17.57
C PRO A 202 8.93 -25.30 16.06
N THR A 203 9.86 -26.18 15.72
CA THR A 203 10.10 -26.77 14.41
C THR A 203 8.86 -27.51 13.87
N ASN A 204 8.45 -27.22 12.64
CA ASN A 204 7.44 -28.01 11.94
C ASN A 204 8.02 -28.63 10.64
N ARG A 205 8.15 -29.96 10.71
CA ARG A 205 7.71 -30.98 9.73
C ARG A 205 7.98 -30.72 8.24
N LEU A 206 8.88 -31.54 7.70
CA LEU A 206 9.11 -31.76 6.27
C LEU A 206 7.84 -32.19 5.52
N GLN A 207 7.66 -31.68 4.29
CA GLN A 207 7.40 -32.51 3.12
C GLN A 207 7.76 -31.80 1.79
N PRO A 208 8.21 -32.53 0.74
CA PRO A 208 8.77 -31.99 -0.50
C PRO A 208 7.87 -32.16 -1.74
N ALA A 209 8.07 -31.34 -2.78
CA ALA A 209 7.68 -31.62 -4.17
C ALA A 209 8.37 -30.62 -5.16
N PRO A 210 8.38 -30.84 -6.50
CA PRO A 210 9.48 -31.48 -7.19
C PRO A 210 10.10 -30.68 -8.36
N SER A 211 11.18 -31.25 -8.89
CA SER A 211 12.08 -30.85 -9.96
C SER A 211 11.45 -30.53 -11.33
N SER A 212 12.07 -29.64 -12.13
CA SER A 212 12.57 -29.99 -13.49
C SER A 212 13.25 -28.82 -14.28
N ILE A 213 14.52 -29.07 -14.63
CA ILE A 213 15.17 -28.90 -15.96
C ILE A 213 15.60 -27.50 -16.46
N GLY A 214 16.91 -27.39 -16.79
CA GLY A 214 17.41 -26.50 -17.86
C GLY A 214 18.88 -26.07 -17.75
N ILE A 215 19.82 -26.91 -18.21
CA ILE A 215 21.28 -26.67 -18.28
C ILE A 215 21.66 -25.81 -19.49
N GLY A 216 22.62 -24.88 -19.34
CA GLY A 216 23.34 -24.22 -20.44
C GLY A 216 24.56 -23.42 -19.96
N HIS A 217 25.76 -23.95 -20.19
CA HIS A 217 27.09 -23.44 -19.80
C HIS A 217 27.51 -22.17 -20.57
N PRO A 218 28.33 -21.25 -20.00
CA PRO A 218 28.76 -20.01 -20.66
C PRO A 218 30.11 -20.15 -21.38
N THR A 219 30.34 -19.35 -22.44
CA THR A 219 31.57 -18.55 -22.67
C THR A 219 31.49 -17.86 -24.05
N PHE A 220 31.16 -16.57 -24.06
CA PHE A 220 31.77 -15.61 -24.97
C PHE A 220 31.67 -14.22 -24.34
N ARG A 221 32.82 -13.59 -24.11
CA ARG A 221 32.92 -12.21 -23.60
C ARG A 221 32.41 -11.25 -24.67
N SER A 222 31.53 -10.32 -24.29
CA SER A 222 31.39 -9.02 -24.97
C SER A 222 30.59 -8.05 -24.11
N ASP A 223 31.14 -6.87 -23.96
CA ASP A 223 30.72 -5.70 -23.19
C ASP A 223 29.31 -5.17 -23.56
N PHE A 224 28.25 -5.80 -23.06
CA PHE A 224 26.85 -5.39 -23.32
C PHE A 224 25.98 -5.27 -22.06
N ASN A 225 26.57 -4.82 -20.95
CA ASN A 225 25.82 -4.54 -19.73
C ASN A 225 25.69 -3.03 -19.47
N VAL A 226 24.77 -2.37 -20.19
CA VAL A 226 23.98 -1.22 -19.69
C VAL A 226 22.67 -1.12 -20.51
N ASN A 227 21.71 -2.04 -20.38
CA ASN A 227 20.26 -1.72 -20.57
C ASN A 227 19.23 -2.85 -20.38
N LEU A 228 19.54 -4.01 -19.81
CA LEU A 228 18.51 -5.01 -19.50
C LEU A 228 17.89 -4.79 -18.11
N ARG A 229 17.53 -3.54 -17.75
CA ARG A 229 16.42 -3.37 -16.81
C ARG A 229 15.20 -3.86 -17.57
N GLN A 230 14.71 -5.06 -17.23
CA GLN A 230 13.42 -5.54 -17.70
C GLN A 230 12.41 -4.44 -17.36
N GLN A 231 12.05 -3.62 -18.37
CA GLN A 231 11.00 -2.65 -18.17
C GLN A 231 9.75 -3.44 -17.83
N PRO A 232 9.04 -3.09 -16.74
CA PRO A 232 7.81 -3.78 -16.40
C PRO A 232 6.90 -3.79 -17.62
N PRO A 233 6.36 -4.96 -18.01
CA PRO A 233 5.58 -5.10 -19.23
C PRO A 233 4.41 -4.11 -19.23
N PRO A 234 4.06 -3.52 -20.38
CA PRO A 234 3.06 -2.48 -20.45
C PRO A 234 1.74 -2.97 -19.84
N MET A 235 1.19 -2.19 -18.92
CA MET A 235 -0.04 -2.50 -18.19
C MET A 235 -1.25 -1.76 -18.80
N LYS A 236 -2.46 -2.29 -18.58
CA LYS A 236 -3.73 -1.62 -18.87
C LYS A 236 -4.61 -1.61 -17.61
N SER A 237 -5.49 -0.62 -17.44
CA SER A 237 -6.48 -0.64 -16.36
C SER A 237 -7.66 -1.55 -16.72
N CYS A 238 -8.11 -2.38 -15.78
CA CYS A 238 -9.37 -3.11 -15.92
C CYS A 238 -10.55 -2.13 -16.06
N LEU A 239 -11.52 -2.39 -16.95
CA LEU A 239 -12.67 -1.52 -17.14
C LEU A 239 -13.72 -1.62 -16.02
N SER A 240 -13.66 -2.67 -15.20
CA SER A 240 -14.61 -2.88 -14.10
C SER A 240 -14.04 -2.42 -12.75
N CYS A 241 -12.85 -2.91 -12.37
CA CYS A 241 -12.25 -2.58 -11.07
C CYS A 241 -11.11 -1.56 -11.16
N HIS A 242 -10.75 -1.07 -12.34
CA HIS A 242 -9.70 -0.07 -12.57
C HIS A 242 -8.26 -0.46 -12.16
N GLN A 243 -8.05 -1.67 -11.63
CA GLN A 243 -6.73 -2.18 -11.28
C GLN A 243 -5.85 -2.41 -12.52
N GLN A 244 -4.53 -2.20 -12.36
CA GLN A 244 -3.56 -2.47 -13.42
C GLN A 244 -3.44 -3.98 -13.66
N ILE A 245 -3.66 -4.39 -14.90
CA ILE A 245 -3.53 -5.77 -15.38
C ILE A 245 -2.62 -5.80 -16.61
N HIS A 246 -2.02 -6.94 -16.91
CA HIS A 246 -1.19 -7.10 -18.11
C HIS A 246 -1.96 -6.70 -19.39
N ARG A 247 -1.34 -5.95 -20.31
CA ARG A 247 -2.02 -5.40 -21.51
C ARG A 247 -2.73 -6.44 -22.37
N ASN A 248 -2.22 -7.67 -22.41
CA ASN A 248 -2.81 -8.78 -23.16
C ASN A 248 -3.69 -9.73 -22.32
N ALA A 249 -3.96 -9.42 -21.04
CA ALA A 249 -4.82 -10.28 -20.21
C ALA A 249 -6.27 -10.30 -20.75
N PRO A 250 -6.85 -11.48 -21.03
CA PRO A 250 -8.22 -11.59 -21.55
C PRO A 250 -9.29 -11.37 -20.47
N ILE A 251 -8.94 -11.62 -19.20
CA ILE A 251 -9.80 -11.50 -18.02
C ILE A 251 -9.00 -10.85 -16.89
N CYS A 252 -9.63 -10.00 -16.08
CA CYS A 252 -9.00 -9.44 -14.88
C CYS A 252 -8.76 -10.54 -13.83
N PRO A 253 -7.54 -10.76 -13.31
CA PRO A 253 -7.29 -11.78 -12.31
C PRO A 253 -8.01 -11.52 -10.99
N LEU A 254 -8.27 -10.23 -10.69
CA LEU A 254 -8.89 -9.78 -9.43
C LEU A 254 -10.42 -9.90 -9.44
N CYS A 255 -11.09 -9.36 -10.48
CA CYS A 255 -12.56 -9.31 -10.50
C CYS A 255 -13.21 -10.22 -11.55
N LYS A 256 -12.41 -10.99 -12.30
CA LYS A 256 -12.87 -11.90 -13.37
C LYS A 256 -13.68 -11.27 -14.51
N ALA A 257 -13.75 -9.94 -14.58
CA ALA A 257 -14.39 -9.25 -15.69
C ALA A 257 -13.58 -9.38 -16.99
N LYS A 258 -14.28 -9.53 -18.12
CA LYS A 258 -13.67 -9.68 -19.45
C LYS A 258 -13.05 -8.36 -19.91
N SER A 259 -11.78 -8.40 -20.29
CA SER A 259 -11.08 -7.21 -20.74
C SER A 259 -11.29 -6.99 -22.24
N ARG A 260 -11.85 -5.84 -22.62
CA ARG A 260 -11.99 -5.42 -24.03
C ARG A 260 -10.89 -4.42 -24.37
N SER A 261 -10.22 -4.58 -25.51
CA SER A 261 -9.22 -3.60 -25.97
C SER A 261 -9.92 -2.32 -26.42
N ARG A 262 -9.36 -1.15 -26.10
CA ARG A 262 -9.92 0.15 -26.52
C ARG A 262 -9.80 0.42 -28.03
N ASN A 263 -8.96 -0.33 -28.75
CA ASN A 263 -8.75 -0.17 -30.19
C ASN A 263 -8.99 -1.50 -30.94
N PRO A 264 -10.26 -1.92 -31.11
CA PRO A 264 -10.57 -3.11 -31.90
C PRO A 264 -10.14 -2.88 -33.35
N LYS A 265 -9.33 -3.80 -33.90
CA LYS A 265 -9.00 -3.79 -35.33
C LYS A 265 -10.31 -3.86 -36.12
N LYS A 266 -10.55 -2.90 -37.01
CA LYS A 266 -11.74 -2.85 -37.87
C LYS A 266 -11.86 -4.19 -38.62
N PRO A 267 -13.04 -4.85 -38.63
CA PRO A 267 -13.23 -6.04 -39.44
C PRO A 267 -13.08 -5.67 -40.92
N LYS A 268 -12.25 -6.42 -41.65
CA LYS A 268 -12.16 -6.31 -43.12
C LYS A 268 -13.53 -6.68 -43.70
N LYS A 269 -14.16 -5.76 -44.44
CA LYS A 269 -15.35 -6.08 -45.23
C LYS A 269 -14.99 -7.20 -46.20
N LYS A 270 -15.72 -8.32 -46.16
CA LYS A 270 -15.74 -9.28 -47.26
C LYS A 270 -16.53 -8.63 -48.39
N GLU A 271 -15.87 -8.30 -49.49
CA GLU A 271 -16.57 -8.07 -50.76
C GLU A 271 -17.20 -9.39 -51.20
N HIS A 272 -18.45 -9.29 -51.63
CA HIS A 272 -19.26 -10.39 -52.14
C HIS A 272 -19.01 -10.52 -53.64
#